data_AF-A0A9W6Z732-F1
#
_entry.id   AF-A0A9W6Z732-F1
#
_cell.length_a   1.000
_cell.length_b   1.000
_cell.length_c   1.000
_cell.angle_alpha   90.00
_cell.angle_beta   90.00
_cell.angle_gamma   90.00
#
_symmetry.space_group_name_H-M   'P 1'
#
loop_
_entity.id
_entity.type
_entity.pdbx_description
1 polymer ?
#
loop_
_entity_poly.entity_id
_entity_poly.type
_entity_poly.pdbx_seq_one_letter_code
_entity_poly.pdbx_strand_id
1 'polypeptide(L)'
;MSSIQAISHEVQTFIKSRASFKLINFASSSSDIHQSQLDQQHHRLPLISSLTQRLLILDSSFNPPHKAHASLIVQSLLHNYDPPGTLGLATVNKFSVLLLLSINNADKKTAKPALFHHRVAMMFQLANELKKHYGVAVGVGLTDKSLFVDKSRVVSEYLATVVADANATRAGTNIPVGI
;
A
#
# COMPACT_ATOMS: atom_id res chain seq x y z
N MET A 1 -11.12 -20.64 1.03
CA MET A 1 -10.94 -19.86 2.29
C MET A 1 -11.64 -18.53 2.12
N SER A 2 -12.36 -18.04 3.13
CA SER A 2 -12.96 -16.70 3.06
C SER A 2 -11.88 -15.61 3.07
N SER A 3 -12.17 -14.45 2.48
CA SER A 3 -11.25 -13.29 2.44
C SER A 3 -10.65 -12.96 3.81
N ILE A 4 -11.46 -13.01 4.87
CA ILE A 4 -11.01 -12.69 6.23
C ILE A 4 -10.08 -13.76 6.83
N GLN A 5 -10.23 -15.04 6.47
CA GLN A 5 -9.34 -16.12 6.92
C GLN A 5 -7.95 -15.96 6.32
N ALA A 6 -7.86 -15.61 5.03
CA ALA A 6 -6.58 -15.35 4.37
C ALA A 6 -5.86 -14.15 5.00
N ILE A 7 -6.58 -13.05 5.27
CA ILE A 7 -6.02 -11.88 5.95
C ILE A 7 -5.56 -12.24 7.38
N SER A 8 -6.35 -13.03 8.10
CA SER A 8 -5.97 -13.51 9.44
C SER A 8 -4.68 -14.33 9.38
N HIS A 9 -4.55 -15.23 8.42
CA HIS A 9 -3.32 -16.01 8.20
C HIS A 9 -2.10 -15.12 7.89
N GLU A 10 -2.25 -14.14 7.00
CA GLU A 10 -1.16 -13.21 6.65
C GLU A 10 -0.69 -12.38 7.84
N VAL A 11 -1.62 -11.85 8.64
CA VAL A 11 -1.32 -11.11 9.87
C VAL A 11 -0.60 -12.00 10.88
N GLN A 12 -1.07 -13.23 11.09
CA GLN A 12 -0.43 -14.18 12.00
C GLN A 12 0.96 -14.60 11.53
N THR A 13 1.13 -14.79 10.22
CA THR A 13 2.43 -15.09 9.61
C THR A 13 3.42 -13.97 9.86
N PHE A 14 3.00 -12.71 9.69
CA PHE A 14 3.84 -11.54 9.98
C PHE A 14 4.22 -11.46 11.47
N ILE A 15 3.25 -11.65 12.38
CA ILE A 15 3.51 -11.63 13.83
C ILE A 15 4.54 -12.71 14.21
N LYS A 16 4.44 -13.90 13.61
CA LYS A 16 5.36 -15.01 13.90
C LYS A 16 6.73 -14.87 13.24
N SER A 17 6.82 -14.22 12.07
CA SER A 17 8.06 -14.17 11.29
C SER A 17 9.12 -13.23 11.85
N ARG A 18 8.78 -12.37 12.82
CA ARG A 18 9.65 -11.29 13.35
C ARG A 18 10.14 -10.32 12.26
N ALA A 19 9.45 -10.27 11.13
CA ALA A 19 9.75 -9.29 10.08
C ALA A 19 9.41 -7.88 10.59
N SER A 20 10.23 -6.89 10.26
CA SER A 20 9.99 -5.52 10.70
C SER A 20 9.02 -4.74 9.82
N PHE A 21 8.86 -5.18 8.58
CA PHE A 21 7.88 -4.64 7.63
C PHE A 21 7.40 -5.73 6.68
N LYS A 22 6.13 -5.66 6.26
CA LYS A 22 5.58 -6.49 5.19
C LYS A 22 4.47 -5.77 4.46
N LEU A 23 4.53 -5.72 3.13
CA LEU A 23 3.39 -5.37 2.29
C LEU A 23 2.47 -6.58 2.18
N ILE A 24 1.19 -6.41 2.49
CA ILE A 24 0.20 -7.50 2.36
C ILE A 24 -0.38 -7.45 0.95
N ASN A 25 -0.15 -8.53 0.20
CA ASN A 25 -0.80 -8.75 -1.08
C ASN A 25 -2.12 -9.48 -0.83
N PHE A 26 -3.24 -8.78 -1.07
CA PHE A 26 -4.54 -9.42 -1.10
C PHE A 26 -5.07 -9.39 -2.53
N ALA A 27 -5.22 -10.57 -3.13
CA ALA A 27 -6.00 -10.73 -4.33
C ALA A 27 -7.47 -10.67 -3.94
N SER A 28 -8.20 -9.65 -4.37
CA SER A 28 -9.66 -9.69 -4.34
C SER A 28 -10.09 -10.95 -5.08
N SER A 29 -10.66 -11.93 -4.37
CA SER A 29 -11.35 -13.05 -4.98
C SER A 29 -12.59 -12.48 -5.66
N SER A 30 -12.49 -12.12 -6.94
CA SER A 30 -13.61 -11.66 -7.75
C SER A 30 -14.61 -12.80 -7.88
N SER A 31 -15.74 -12.70 -7.19
CA SER A 31 -16.90 -13.58 -7.39
C SER A 31 -17.78 -13.15 -8.57
N ASP A 32 -17.43 -12.09 -9.29
CA ASP A 32 -18.19 -11.61 -10.44
C ASP A 32 -17.48 -11.98 -11.75
N ILE A 33 -17.97 -13.04 -12.41
CA ILE A 33 -17.40 -13.67 -13.62
C ILE A 33 -17.66 -12.85 -14.90
N HIS A 34 -18.28 -11.67 -14.85
CA HIS A 34 -18.69 -10.91 -16.05
C HIS A 34 -18.24 -9.45 -16.10
N GLN A 35 -17.02 -9.12 -15.65
CA GLN A 35 -16.41 -7.81 -15.95
C GLN A 35 -15.09 -7.99 -16.71
N SER A 36 -15.09 -7.42 -17.91
CA SER A 36 -14.05 -7.32 -18.95
C SER A 36 -12.59 -7.50 -18.52
N GLN A 37 -11.82 -8.23 -19.33
CA GLN A 37 -10.34 -8.37 -19.25
C GLN A 37 -9.56 -7.04 -19.13
N LEU A 38 -10.17 -5.90 -19.46
CA LEU A 38 -9.60 -4.56 -19.27
C LEU A 38 -9.59 -4.10 -17.80
N ASP A 39 -10.57 -4.49 -16.98
CA ASP A 39 -10.65 -4.07 -15.56
C ASP A 39 -9.67 -4.85 -14.67
N GLN A 40 -9.27 -6.06 -15.08
CA GLN A 40 -8.33 -6.87 -14.31
C GLN A 40 -6.92 -6.27 -14.22
N GLN A 41 -6.49 -5.46 -15.19
CA GLN A 41 -5.18 -4.79 -15.15
C GLN A 41 -5.12 -3.65 -14.13
N HIS A 42 -6.25 -2.95 -13.89
CA HIS A 42 -6.31 -1.85 -12.93
C HIS A 42 -6.27 -2.31 -11.46
N HIS A 43 -6.49 -3.60 -11.18
CA HIS A 43 -6.63 -4.11 -9.81
C HIS A 43 -5.33 -4.59 -9.16
N ARG A 44 -4.24 -4.74 -9.93
CA ARG A 44 -2.91 -5.10 -9.42
C ARG A 44 -1.81 -4.14 -9.87
N LEU A 45 -2.05 -2.84 -9.72
CA LEU A 45 -0.96 -1.88 -9.87
C LEU A 45 0.11 -2.19 -8.81
N PRO A 46 1.39 -2.35 -9.19
CA PRO A 46 2.46 -2.47 -8.22
C PRO A 46 2.46 -1.20 -7.37
N LEU A 47 2.71 -1.33 -6.06
CA LEU A 47 2.71 -0.18 -5.15
C LEU A 47 3.69 0.91 -5.62
N ILE A 48 4.80 0.51 -6.22
CA ILE A 48 5.80 1.40 -6.80
C ILE A 48 6.05 0.96 -8.25
N SER A 49 6.07 1.93 -9.16
CA SER A 49 6.44 1.75 -10.56
C SER A 49 7.52 2.76 -10.95
N SER A 50 8.04 2.68 -12.18
CA SER A 50 8.96 3.70 -12.70
C SER A 50 8.32 5.08 -12.86
N LEU A 51 6.98 5.19 -12.76
CA LEU A 51 6.26 6.46 -12.77
C LEU A 51 6.04 7.02 -11.36
N THR A 52 6.18 6.19 -10.31
CA THR A 52 5.98 6.62 -8.93
C THR A 52 7.11 7.57 -8.53
N GLN A 53 6.78 8.82 -8.24
CA GLN A 53 7.71 9.84 -7.77
C GLN A 53 7.59 10.07 -6.26
N ARG A 54 6.43 9.80 -5.66
CA ARG A 54 6.20 10.01 -4.23
C ARG A 54 5.27 8.97 -3.63
N LEU A 55 5.72 8.33 -2.56
CA LEU A 55 4.92 7.45 -1.70
C LEU A 55 4.34 8.26 -0.55
N LEU A 56 3.00 8.35 -0.49
CA LEU A 56 2.25 8.94 0.61
C LEU A 56 1.97 7.84 1.65
N ILE A 57 2.43 8.00 2.88
CA ILE A 57 2.26 7.01 3.94
C ILE A 57 1.27 7.56 4.97
N LEU A 58 0.15 6.86 5.17
CA LEU A 58 -0.74 7.11 6.31
C LEU A 58 -0.48 6.07 7.40
N ASP A 59 0.25 6.49 8.43
CA ASP A 59 0.50 5.71 9.65
C ASP A 59 -0.64 5.95 10.65
N SER A 60 -1.43 4.92 10.91
CA SER A 60 -2.55 4.99 11.86
C SER A 60 -2.84 3.63 12.49
N SER A 61 -3.49 3.64 13.65
CA SER A 61 -4.02 2.44 14.27
C SER A 61 -5.23 1.85 13.54
N PHE A 62 -5.88 2.62 12.65
CA PHE A 62 -7.04 2.20 11.85
C PHE A 62 -8.12 1.46 12.66
N ASN A 63 -8.66 2.11 13.71
CA ASN A 63 -9.57 1.48 14.66
C ASN A 63 -10.99 2.10 14.69
N PRO A 64 -11.87 1.79 13.72
CA PRO A 64 -11.60 1.29 12.36
C PRO A 64 -11.12 2.42 11.41
N PRO A 65 -10.68 2.12 10.16
CA PRO A 65 -10.61 3.12 9.10
C PRO A 65 -11.95 3.86 8.94
N HIS A 66 -11.91 5.14 8.59
CA HIS A 66 -13.10 5.99 8.48
C HIS A 66 -12.87 7.19 7.56
N LYS A 67 -13.91 8.00 7.35
CA LYS A 67 -13.90 9.15 6.41
C LYS A 67 -12.74 10.12 6.62
N ALA A 68 -12.39 10.48 7.85
CA ALA A 68 -11.24 11.36 8.08
C ALA A 68 -9.90 10.78 7.57
N HIS A 69 -9.67 9.47 7.66
CA HIS A 69 -8.49 8.84 7.06
C HIS A 69 -8.49 9.00 5.54
N ALA A 70 -9.64 8.78 4.89
CA ALA A 70 -9.79 8.97 3.46
C ALA A 70 -9.55 10.44 3.06
N SER A 71 -10.15 11.39 3.79
CA SER A 71 -9.97 12.82 3.55
C SER A 71 -8.50 13.24 3.59
N LEU A 72 -7.72 12.79 4.57
CA LEU A 72 -6.29 13.10 4.65
C LEU A 72 -5.52 12.62 3.41
N ILE A 73 -5.81 11.40 2.95
CA ILE A 73 -5.17 10.84 1.76
C ILE A 73 -5.58 11.63 0.52
N VAL A 74 -6.87 11.90 0.35
CA VAL A 74 -7.39 12.63 -0.81
C VAL A 74 -6.82 14.04 -0.89
N GLN A 75 -6.79 14.78 0.23
CA GLN A 75 -6.20 16.11 0.26
C GLN A 75 -4.70 16.06 -0.07
N SER A 76 -4.00 15.02 0.37
CA SER A 76 -2.59 14.81 0.03
C SER A 76 -2.39 14.49 -1.45
N LEU A 77 -3.26 13.68 -2.06
CA LEU A 77 -3.20 13.37 -3.50
C LEU A 77 -3.48 14.59 -4.39
N LEU A 78 -4.35 15.49 -3.94
CA LEU A 78 -4.71 16.71 -4.65
C LEU A 78 -3.72 17.87 -4.39
N HIS A 79 -2.82 17.71 -3.43
CA HIS A 79 -1.85 18.74 -3.08
C HIS A 79 -0.77 18.85 -4.16
N ASN A 80 -0.47 20.08 -4.58
CA ASN A 80 0.65 20.33 -5.48
C ASN A 80 1.97 20.35 -4.70
N TYR A 81 2.74 19.28 -4.82
CA TYR A 81 4.08 19.18 -4.23
C TYR A 81 5.19 19.74 -5.13
N ASP A 82 4.87 20.12 -6.38
CA ASP A 82 5.86 20.71 -7.28
C ASP A 82 6.20 22.15 -6.83
N PRO A 83 7.45 22.60 -7.01
CA PRO A 83 7.82 23.97 -6.75
C PRO A 83 6.94 24.98 -7.53
N PRO A 84 6.74 26.19 -7.00
CA PRO A 84 6.07 27.25 -7.74
C PRO A 84 6.75 27.49 -9.10
N GLY A 85 5.96 27.55 -10.18
CA GLY A 85 6.45 27.81 -11.54
C GLY A 85 6.69 26.58 -12.43
N THR A 86 6.50 25.37 -11.91
CA THR A 86 6.56 24.14 -12.73
C THR A 86 5.19 23.82 -13.34
N LEU A 87 5.11 23.67 -14.68
CA LEU A 87 3.89 23.22 -15.37
C LEU A 87 3.66 21.73 -15.07
N GLY A 88 2.76 21.42 -14.14
CA GLY A 88 2.47 20.06 -13.70
C GLY A 88 1.75 19.23 -14.77
N LEU A 89 2.47 18.33 -15.44
CA LEU A 89 1.88 17.19 -16.17
C LEU A 89 1.10 16.31 -15.16
N ALA A 90 -0.10 15.87 -15.56
CA ALA A 90 -1.08 15.12 -14.77
C ALA A 90 -0.48 14.29 -13.60
N THR A 91 -0.79 14.72 -12.38
CA THR A 91 -0.17 14.31 -11.10
C THR A 91 -0.59 12.93 -10.59
N VAL A 92 -1.71 12.39 -11.08
CA VAL A 92 -2.35 11.21 -10.47
C VAL A 92 -1.48 9.94 -10.57
N ASN A 93 -0.72 9.79 -11.66
CA ASN A 93 0.13 8.61 -11.88
C ASN A 93 1.52 8.71 -11.22
N LYS A 94 1.82 9.83 -10.54
CA LYS A 94 3.10 10.05 -9.85
C LYS A 94 3.06 9.65 -8.37
N PHE A 95 1.86 9.49 -7.81
CA PHE A 95 1.67 9.15 -6.41
C PHE A 95 1.38 7.67 -6.22
N SER A 96 1.74 7.18 -5.05
CA SER A 96 1.27 5.90 -4.54
C SER A 96 1.00 6.04 -3.05
N VAL A 97 0.09 5.25 -2.50
CA VAL A 97 -0.35 5.36 -1.10
C VAL A 97 -0.04 4.07 -0.35
N LEU A 98 0.54 4.20 0.85
CA LEU A 98 0.71 3.11 1.79
C LEU A 98 -0.12 3.37 3.05
N LEU A 99 -1.09 2.51 3.31
CA LEU A 99 -1.79 2.43 4.59
C LEU A 99 -0.94 1.57 5.54
N LEU A 100 -0.32 2.19 6.55
CA LEU A 100 0.64 1.53 7.42
C LEU A 100 0.03 1.27 8.81
N LEU A 101 -0.02 0.00 9.20
CA LEU A 101 -0.49 -0.43 10.52
C LEU A 101 0.67 -0.99 11.35
N SER A 102 0.94 -0.36 12.49
CA SER A 102 1.85 -0.92 13.50
C SER A 102 1.13 -1.94 14.40
N ILE A 103 1.73 -3.11 14.58
CA ILE A 103 1.24 -4.14 15.52
C ILE A 103 1.60 -3.87 16.98
N ASN A 104 2.59 -2.99 17.22
CA ASN A 104 3.09 -2.63 18.55
C ASN A 104 2.89 -1.14 18.86
N ASN A 105 1.79 -0.54 18.39
CA ASN A 105 1.58 0.91 18.57
C ASN A 105 1.64 1.29 20.06
N ALA A 106 2.50 2.27 20.38
CA ALA A 106 2.84 2.64 21.76
C ALA A 106 1.67 3.23 22.55
N ASP A 107 0.65 3.76 21.85
CA ASP A 107 -0.54 4.35 22.45
C ASP A 107 -1.75 3.44 22.30
N LYS A 108 -2.28 2.92 23.43
CA LYS A 108 -3.72 2.87 23.79
C LYS A 108 -4.00 1.94 24.98
N LYS A 109 -4.45 2.53 26.10
CA LYS A 109 -4.97 1.84 27.29
C LYS A 109 -6.50 1.93 27.47
N THR A 110 -7.25 2.60 26.57
CA THR A 110 -8.60 3.09 26.95
C THR A 110 -9.79 2.69 26.08
N ALA A 111 -9.63 2.07 24.90
CA ALA A 111 -10.75 1.57 24.09
C ALA A 111 -10.46 0.18 23.52
N LYS A 112 -11.44 -0.75 23.57
CA LYS A 112 -11.31 -2.10 22.99
C LYS A 112 -11.14 -1.98 21.47
N PRO A 113 -9.94 -2.22 20.91
CA PRO A 113 -9.74 -2.06 19.49
C PRO A 113 -10.27 -3.26 18.70
N ALA A 114 -10.65 -3.03 17.45
CA ALA A 114 -10.92 -4.11 16.51
C ALA A 114 -9.67 -4.99 16.34
N LEU A 115 -9.88 -6.29 16.19
CA LEU A 115 -8.80 -7.26 15.96
C LEU A 115 -7.97 -6.85 14.73
N PHE A 116 -6.66 -7.12 14.75
CA PHE A 116 -5.74 -6.71 13.67
C PHE A 116 -6.22 -7.13 12.28
N HIS A 117 -6.67 -8.37 12.11
CA HIS A 117 -7.16 -8.85 10.82
C HIS A 117 -8.43 -8.12 10.34
N HIS A 118 -9.33 -7.72 11.25
CA HIS A 118 -10.48 -6.89 10.89
C HIS A 118 -10.02 -5.50 10.44
N ARG A 119 -9.05 -4.90 11.13
CA ARG A 119 -8.48 -3.60 10.73
C ARG A 119 -7.84 -3.66 9.36
N VAL A 120 -7.01 -4.68 9.10
CA VAL A 120 -6.40 -4.91 7.79
C VAL A 120 -7.46 -5.15 6.70
N ALA A 121 -8.52 -5.93 6.99
CA ALA A 121 -9.61 -6.12 6.03
C ALA A 121 -10.34 -4.81 5.69
N MET A 122 -10.61 -3.95 6.69
CA MET A 122 -11.18 -2.64 6.45
C MET A 122 -10.20 -1.68 5.74
N MET A 123 -8.89 -1.79 5.98
CA MET A 123 -7.88 -1.05 5.22
C MET A 123 -7.88 -1.45 3.75
N PHE A 124 -8.09 -2.73 3.41
CA PHE A 124 -8.26 -3.16 2.02
C PHE A 124 -9.51 -2.57 1.37
N GLN A 125 -10.63 -2.45 2.10
CA GLN A 125 -11.81 -1.76 1.59
C GLN A 125 -11.51 -0.28 1.28
N LEU A 126 -10.87 0.43 2.22
CA LEU A 126 -10.43 1.81 1.98
C LEU A 126 -9.46 1.91 0.79
N ALA A 127 -8.51 0.97 0.66
CA ALA A 127 -7.58 0.94 -0.45
C ALA A 127 -8.27 0.74 -1.80
N ASN A 128 -9.28 -0.14 -1.86
CA ASN A 128 -10.05 -0.38 -3.07
C ASN A 128 -10.90 0.83 -3.46
N GLU A 129 -11.54 1.49 -2.49
CA GLU A 129 -12.25 2.76 -2.70
C GLU A 129 -11.32 3.83 -3.30
N LEU A 130 -10.14 4.01 -2.71
CA LEU A 130 -9.15 4.99 -3.21
C LEU A 130 -8.64 4.65 -4.62
N LYS A 131 -8.34 3.38 -4.90
CA LYS A 131 -7.96 2.91 -6.24
C LYS A 131 -9.05 3.21 -7.26
N LYS A 132 -10.30 2.86 -6.93
CA LYS A 132 -11.45 3.02 -7.83
C LYS A 132 -11.75 4.49 -8.12
N HIS A 133 -11.70 5.36 -7.12
CA HIS A 133 -12.11 6.75 -7.25
C HIS A 133 -10.99 7.69 -7.74
N TYR A 134 -9.71 7.34 -7.49
CA TYR A 134 -8.58 8.24 -7.78
C TYR A 134 -7.53 7.60 -8.69
N GLY A 135 -7.68 6.36 -9.14
CA GLY A 135 -6.74 5.72 -10.06
C GLY A 135 -5.32 5.55 -9.50
N VAL A 136 -5.15 5.62 -8.18
CA VAL A 136 -3.83 5.57 -7.52
C VAL A 136 -3.51 4.18 -7.01
N ALA A 137 -2.24 3.77 -7.07
CA ALA A 137 -1.79 2.54 -6.42
C ALA A 137 -1.87 2.68 -4.89
N VAL A 138 -2.57 1.76 -4.23
CA VAL A 138 -2.70 1.74 -2.76
C VAL A 138 -2.29 0.38 -2.20
N GLY A 139 -1.34 0.39 -1.28
CA GLY A 139 -0.83 -0.77 -0.56
C GLY A 139 -1.22 -0.76 0.92
N VAL A 140 -1.27 -1.94 1.52
CA VAL A 140 -1.51 -2.14 2.96
C VAL A 140 -0.27 -2.77 3.56
N GLY A 141 0.41 -2.05 4.45
CA GLY A 141 1.64 -2.48 5.10
C GLY A 141 1.45 -2.76 6.58
N LEU A 142 2.17 -3.78 7.08
CA LEU A 142 2.35 -4.02 8.51
C LEU A 142 3.78 -3.68 8.93
N THR A 143 3.94 -3.21 10.16
CA THR A 143 5.24 -3.02 10.80
C THR A 143 5.18 -3.38 12.28
N ASP A 144 6.30 -3.88 12.82
CA ASP A 144 6.49 -4.11 14.25
C ASP A 144 6.98 -2.85 14.99
N LYS A 145 7.31 -1.78 14.27
CA LYS A 145 7.88 -0.55 14.82
C LYS A 145 6.81 0.36 15.38
N SER A 146 7.07 0.96 16.53
CA SER A 146 6.16 1.87 17.22
C SER A 146 6.46 3.34 16.92
N LEU A 147 7.75 3.71 16.77
CA LEU A 147 8.21 5.07 16.50
C LEU A 147 8.23 5.37 15.00
N PHE A 148 7.87 6.61 14.64
CA PHE A 148 7.85 7.07 13.25
C PHE A 148 9.19 6.89 12.53
N VAL A 149 10.32 7.21 13.19
CA VAL A 149 11.66 7.10 12.60
C VAL A 149 12.00 5.65 12.25
N ASP A 150 11.62 4.70 13.10
CA ASP A 150 11.85 3.29 12.81
C ASP A 150 10.92 2.78 11.70
N LYS A 151 9.65 3.23 11.69
CA LYS A 151 8.70 2.92 10.61
C LYS A 151 9.21 3.42 9.26
N SER A 152 9.70 4.65 9.18
CA SER A 152 10.22 5.22 7.93
C SER A 152 11.46 4.48 7.45
N ARG A 153 12.36 4.10 8.37
CA ARG A 153 13.56 3.30 8.06
C ARG A 153 13.20 1.96 7.42
N VAL A 154 12.35 1.15 8.05
CA VAL A 154 12.02 -0.20 7.55
C VAL A 154 11.23 -0.16 6.23
N VAL A 155 10.40 0.88 6.03
CA VAL A 155 9.74 1.09 4.74
C VAL A 155 10.77 1.46 3.67
N SER A 156 11.73 2.33 3.98
CA SER A 156 12.77 2.75 3.04
C SER A 156 13.68 1.59 2.63
N GLU A 157 14.06 0.74 3.59
CA GLU A 157 14.82 -0.49 3.36
C GLU A 157 14.07 -1.44 2.40
N TYR A 158 12.77 -1.68 2.65
CA TYR A 158 11.93 -2.47 1.75
C TYR A 158 11.82 -1.87 0.34
N LEU A 159 11.69 -0.54 0.23
CA LEU A 159 11.62 0.11 -1.07
C LEU A 159 12.94 -0.03 -1.85
N ALA A 160 14.08 0.04 -1.16
CA ALA A 160 15.38 -0.16 -1.78
C ALA A 160 15.53 -1.58 -2.36
N THR A 161 15.03 -2.61 -1.67
CA THR A 161 15.06 -3.99 -2.19
C THR A 161 14.16 -4.13 -3.41
N VAL A 162 12.93 -3.59 -3.37
CA VAL A 162 12.00 -3.65 -4.51
C VAL A 162 12.57 -2.96 -5.75
N VAL A 163 13.22 -1.80 -5.58
CA VAL A 163 13.85 -1.07 -6.69
C VAL A 163 15.07 -1.84 -7.24
N ALA A 164 15.87 -2.44 -6.37
CA ALA A 164 17.01 -3.27 -6.78
C ALA A 164 16.55 -4.48 -7.60
N ASP A 165 15.53 -5.20 -7.14
CA ASP A 165 14.95 -6.36 -7.83
C ASP A 165 14.38 -5.97 -9.21
N ALA A 166 13.69 -4.84 -9.29
CA ALA A 166 13.16 -4.31 -10.55
C ALA A 166 14.27 -3.96 -11.55
N ASN A 167 15.38 -3.41 -11.08
CA ASN A 167 16.54 -3.08 -11.91
C ASN A 167 17.29 -4.35 -12.37
N ALA A 168 17.46 -5.33 -11.49
CA ALA A 168 18.09 -6.62 -11.83
C ALA A 168 17.29 -7.37 -12.90
N THR A 169 15.96 -7.38 -12.79
CA THR A 169 15.07 -8.00 -13.79
C THR A 169 15.22 -7.36 -15.17
N ARG A 170 15.39 -6.03 -15.23
CA ARG A 170 15.60 -5.28 -16.48
C ARG A 170 16.98 -5.53 -17.11
N ALA A 171 18.01 -5.73 -16.29
CA ALA A 171 19.37 -6.02 -16.77
C ALA A 171 19.50 -7.43 -17.36
N GLY A 172 18.68 -8.39 -16.90
CA GLY A 172 18.66 -9.77 -17.40
C GLY A 172 17.96 -9.96 -18.76
N THR A 173 17.17 -8.98 -19.23
CA THR A 173 16.43 -9.03 -20.51
C THR A 173 17.19 -8.41 -21.67
N ASN A 174 18.48 -8.71 -21.83
CA ASN A 174 19.19 -8.43 -23.09
C ASN A 174 18.69 -9.41 -24.15
N ILE A 175 17.66 -9.00 -24.91
CA ILE A 175 17.29 -9.69 -26.15
C ILE A 175 18.42 -9.43 -27.15
N PRO A 176 19.08 -10.46 -27.70
CA PRO A 176 20.03 -10.24 -28.76
C PRO A 176 19.24 -9.73 -29.97
N VAL A 177 19.49 -8.47 -30.35
CA VAL A 177 19.04 -7.94 -31.62
C VAL A 177 19.87 -8.65 -32.68
N GLY A 178 19.33 -9.76 -33.19
CA GLY A 178 19.85 -10.45 -34.36
C GLY A 178 19.79 -9.49 -35.55
N ILE A 179 20.97 -9.23 -36.11
CA ILE A 179 21.20 -8.47 -37.34
C ILE A 179 20.61 -9.24 -38.52
#